data_AF-A0A2T1F4U5-F1
#
_entry.id   AF-A0A2T1F4U5-F1
#
_cell.length_a   1.000
_cell.length_b   1.000
_cell.length_c   1.000
_cell.angle_alpha   90.00
_cell.angle_beta   90.00
_cell.angle_gamma   90.00
#
_symmetry.space_group_name_H-M   'P 1'
#
loop_
_entity.id
_entity.type
_entity.pdbx_description
1 polymer ?
#
loop_
_entity_poly.entity_id
_entity_poly.type
_entity_poly.pdbx_seq_one_letter_code
_entity_poly.pdbx_strand_id
1 'polypeptide(L)'
;MNLENQTVIDVEVESIDTPEPESIAIERWYSAAQVQQILDLSKSGMQKAIAKLQDIYGVELKALRRGEARATQYSEFALKACKLLNAGKLSELRQLVEAAPIAPTAGALTISEYTPALDRRITQLNQNANSASASLNQNVQQLLAQIASENQAAQQRDADLDNAEINAAQNRGAARALAVFQAEQKAQAEVLAQLRAMKLGAE
;
A
#
# COMPACT_ATOMS: atom_id res chain seq x y z
N MET A 1 40.95 8.87 18.93
CA MET A 1 39.59 8.47 19.33
C MET A 1 38.61 9.04 18.32
N ASN A 2 37.52 8.30 18.09
CA ASN A 2 36.33 8.59 17.26
C ASN A 2 36.42 8.32 15.76
N LEU A 3 36.29 7.03 15.40
CA LEU A 3 35.38 6.61 14.35
C LEU A 3 34.17 5.95 15.04
N GLU A 4 33.17 6.76 15.38
CA GLU A 4 31.84 6.26 15.71
C GLU A 4 30.95 6.39 14.46
N ASN A 5 30.03 5.44 14.31
CA ASN A 5 29.04 5.26 13.24
C ASN A 5 29.45 4.40 12.04
N GLN A 6 29.79 3.14 12.31
CA GLN A 6 29.32 2.05 11.44
C GLN A 6 28.00 1.53 12.01
N THR A 7 26.90 1.88 11.33
CA THR A 7 25.56 1.35 11.58
C THR A 7 25.58 -0.17 11.35
N VAL A 8 25.69 -0.92 12.45
CA VAL A 8 25.38 -2.35 12.50
C VAL A 8 23.87 -2.45 12.30
N ILE A 9 23.45 -3.00 11.17
CA ILE A 9 22.03 -3.29 10.92
C ILE A 9 21.72 -4.58 11.67
N ASP A 10 21.15 -4.45 12.86
CA ASP A 10 20.56 -5.57 13.59
C ASP A 10 19.19 -5.87 12.96
N VAL A 11 19.04 -7.06 12.39
CA VAL A 11 17.77 -7.54 11.84
C VAL A 11 17.43 -8.85 12.53
N GLU A 12 16.31 -8.86 13.25
CA GLU A 12 15.76 -10.03 13.92
C GLU A 12 15.54 -11.18 12.91
N VAL A 13 16.21 -12.30 13.16
CA VAL A 13 16.10 -13.52 12.36
C VAL A 13 14.92 -14.34 12.88
N GLU A 14 13.85 -14.42 12.09
CA GLU A 14 12.81 -15.43 12.31
C GLU A 14 13.33 -16.77 11.76
N SER A 15 13.61 -17.71 12.66
CA SER A 15 14.14 -19.03 12.31
C SER A 15 13.06 -19.88 11.63
N ILE A 16 13.25 -20.14 10.33
CA ILE A 16 12.44 -21.09 9.55
C ILE A 16 13.32 -22.30 9.20
N ASP A 17 12.76 -23.49 9.42
CA ASP A 17 13.40 -24.80 9.28
C ASP A 17 14.27 -24.94 8.01
N THR A 18 15.54 -25.23 8.21
CA THR A 18 16.50 -25.56 7.14
C THR A 18 16.56 -27.08 6.98
N PRO A 19 16.24 -27.65 5.80
CA PRO A 19 16.47 -29.06 5.57
C PRO A 19 17.98 -29.36 5.49
N GLU A 20 18.40 -30.47 6.11
CA GLU A 20 19.80 -30.89 6.29
C GLU A 20 20.58 -31.01 4.97
N PRO A 21 21.87 -30.62 4.94
CA PRO A 21 22.68 -30.62 3.73
C PRO A 21 23.59 -31.84 3.68
N GLU A 22 23.06 -33.02 3.37
CA GLU A 22 23.93 -34.16 3.07
C GLU A 22 23.60 -34.81 1.73
N SER A 23 24.66 -34.94 0.92
CA SER A 23 24.77 -35.67 -0.33
C SER A 23 24.02 -35.10 -1.55
N ILE A 24 24.76 -34.42 -2.44
CA ILE A 24 24.60 -34.49 -3.90
C ILE A 24 25.79 -33.72 -4.51
N ALA A 25 26.82 -34.47 -4.93
CA ALA A 25 27.83 -34.00 -5.86
C ALA A 25 27.25 -34.11 -7.27
N ILE A 26 26.51 -33.08 -7.66
CA ILE A 26 26.17 -32.80 -9.06
C ILE A 26 26.66 -31.37 -9.26
N GLU A 27 27.32 -31.06 -10.39
CA GLU A 27 27.59 -29.68 -10.81
C GLU A 27 26.25 -28.94 -11.01
N ARG A 28 25.60 -28.62 -9.89
CA ARG A 28 24.37 -27.85 -9.81
C ARG A 28 24.81 -26.43 -9.61
N TRP A 29 24.98 -25.74 -10.73
CA TRP A 29 24.97 -24.30 -10.70
C TRP A 29 23.73 -23.81 -9.92
N TYR A 30 23.89 -22.74 -9.14
CA TYR A 30 22.78 -22.21 -8.34
C TYR A 30 21.94 -21.28 -9.19
N SER A 31 20.61 -21.29 -9.04
CA SER A 31 19.76 -20.23 -9.58
C SER A 31 19.95 -18.92 -8.81
N ALA A 32 19.58 -17.78 -9.38
CA ALA A 32 19.67 -16.50 -8.67
C ALA A 32 18.87 -16.49 -7.36
N ALA A 33 17.73 -17.18 -7.30
CA ALA A 33 16.92 -17.33 -6.09
C ALA A 33 17.65 -18.17 -5.03
N GLN A 34 18.31 -19.26 -5.43
CA GLN A 34 19.13 -20.07 -4.52
C GLN A 34 20.33 -19.29 -3.98
N VAL A 35 20.97 -18.46 -4.82
CA VAL A 35 22.07 -17.61 -4.38
C VAL A 35 21.60 -16.56 -3.36
N GLN A 36 20.40 -15.99 -3.55
CA GLN A 36 19.78 -15.08 -2.57
C GLN A 36 19.57 -15.77 -1.23
N GLN A 37 19.06 -17.00 -1.24
CA GLN A 37 18.87 -17.81 -0.02
C GLN A 37 20.20 -18.16 0.67
N ILE A 38 21.21 -18.60 -0.09
CA ILE A 38 22.51 -19.00 0.48
C ILE A 38 23.27 -17.81 1.10
N LEU A 39 23.10 -16.62 0.53
CA LEU A 39 23.74 -15.41 1.02
C LEU A 39 22.90 -14.68 2.07
N ASP A 40 21.68 -15.16 2.33
CA ASP A 40 20.67 -14.48 3.14
C ASP A 40 20.47 -13.01 2.71
N LEU A 41 20.39 -12.79 1.40
CA LEU A 41 20.24 -11.46 0.81
C LEU A 41 18.91 -11.33 0.10
N SER A 42 18.18 -10.27 0.44
CA SER A 42 17.03 -9.82 -0.36
C SER A 42 17.46 -9.47 -1.78
N LYS A 43 16.51 -9.44 -2.72
CA LYS A 43 16.76 -9.06 -4.12
C LYS A 43 17.50 -7.71 -4.24
N SER A 44 17.12 -6.73 -3.41
CA SER A 44 17.78 -5.42 -3.38
C SER A 44 19.18 -5.49 -2.75
N GLY A 45 19.38 -6.31 -1.72
CA GLY A 45 20.69 -6.58 -1.13
C GLY A 45 21.67 -7.21 -2.13
N MET A 46 21.21 -8.20 -2.90
CA MET A 46 22.00 -8.83 -3.95
C MET A 46 22.37 -7.85 -5.07
N GLN A 47 21.45 -6.97 -5.47
CA GLN A 47 21.74 -5.91 -6.46
C GLN A 47 22.78 -4.91 -5.95
N LYS A 48 22.71 -4.51 -4.68
CA LYS A 48 23.72 -3.66 -4.06
C LYS A 48 25.10 -4.34 -3.98
N ALA A 49 25.14 -5.64 -3.67
CA ALA A 49 26.39 -6.41 -3.64
C ALA A 49 27.02 -6.50 -5.03
N ILE A 50 26.22 -6.79 -6.07
CA ILE A 50 26.66 -6.81 -7.47
C ILE A 50 27.17 -5.43 -7.90
N ALA A 51 26.46 -4.35 -7.54
CA ALA A 51 26.91 -2.99 -7.84
C ALA A 51 28.26 -2.68 -7.18
N LYS A 52 28.46 -3.06 -5.91
CA LYS A 52 29.75 -2.91 -5.23
C LYS A 52 30.86 -3.72 -5.90
N LEU A 53 30.57 -4.94 -6.34
CA LEU A 53 31.53 -5.78 -7.09
C LEU A 53 31.93 -5.13 -8.42
N GLN A 54 30.97 -4.52 -9.12
CA GLN A 54 31.22 -3.80 -10.35
C GLN A 54 32.05 -2.52 -10.11
N ASP A 55 31.61 -1.68 -9.18
CA ASP A 55 32.17 -0.34 -8.98
C ASP A 55 33.56 -0.36 -8.33
N ILE A 56 33.79 -1.26 -7.37
CA ILE A 56 35.04 -1.29 -6.60
C ILE A 56 36.05 -2.26 -7.22
N TYR A 57 35.58 -3.37 -7.79
CA TYR A 57 36.45 -4.47 -8.23
C TYR A 57 36.44 -4.69 -9.75
N GLY A 58 35.73 -3.85 -10.50
CA GLY A 58 35.75 -3.86 -11.96
C GLY A 58 35.19 -5.15 -12.58
N VAL A 59 34.40 -5.92 -11.83
CA VAL A 59 33.86 -7.18 -12.31
C VAL A 59 32.80 -6.91 -13.37
N GLU A 60 32.97 -7.50 -14.56
CA GLU A 60 32.02 -7.29 -15.65
C GLU A 60 30.62 -7.78 -15.27
N LEU A 61 29.63 -6.91 -15.44
CA LEU A 61 28.22 -7.22 -15.15
C LEU A 61 27.72 -8.47 -15.92
N LYS A 62 28.28 -8.74 -17.09
CA LYS A 62 27.97 -9.92 -17.92
C LYS A 62 28.40 -11.23 -17.25
N ALA A 63 29.45 -11.21 -16.43
CA ALA A 63 29.94 -12.34 -15.65
C ALA A 63 29.13 -12.55 -14.35
N LEU A 64 28.45 -11.51 -13.86
CA LEU A 64 27.65 -11.54 -12.63
C LEU A 64 26.15 -11.72 -12.84
N ARG A 65 25.64 -11.40 -14.04
CA ARG A 65 24.20 -11.32 -14.31
C ARG A 65 23.81 -12.11 -15.55
N ARG A 66 23.48 -13.39 -15.38
CA ARG A 66 22.70 -14.17 -16.36
C ARG A 66 21.69 -15.09 -15.66
N GLY A 67 20.42 -14.91 -16.04
CA GLY A 67 19.31 -15.81 -15.72
C GLY A 67 18.80 -15.74 -14.29
N GLU A 68 17.91 -14.80 -13.97
CA GLU A 68 17.18 -14.82 -12.69
C GLU A 68 16.43 -16.17 -12.45
N ALA A 69 16.13 -16.92 -13.52
CA ALA A 69 15.39 -18.18 -13.46
C ALA A 69 16.20 -19.47 -13.75
N ARG A 70 17.47 -19.39 -14.19
CA ARG A 70 18.25 -20.58 -14.59
C ARG A 70 19.53 -20.71 -13.76
N ALA A 71 19.84 -21.95 -13.36
CA ALA A 71 21.12 -22.34 -12.80
C ALA A 71 22.24 -22.12 -13.84
N THR A 72 23.20 -21.23 -13.57
CA THR A 72 24.31 -20.95 -14.50
C THR A 72 25.65 -20.82 -13.77
N GLN A 73 26.75 -21.05 -14.50
CA GLN A 73 28.10 -20.81 -13.98
C GLN A 73 28.30 -19.36 -13.50
N TYR A 74 27.57 -18.41 -14.09
CA TYR A 74 27.60 -16.99 -13.73
C TYR A 74 26.97 -16.69 -12.37
N SER A 75 25.88 -17.39 -12.02
CA SER A 75 25.25 -17.23 -10.70
C SER A 75 26.07 -17.89 -9.59
N GLU A 76 26.77 -18.99 -9.87
CA GLU A 76 27.76 -19.55 -8.95
C GLU A 76 28.98 -18.61 -8.78
N PHE A 77 29.43 -17.99 -9.88
CA PHE A 77 30.49 -16.98 -9.83
C PHE A 77 30.08 -15.79 -8.95
N ALA A 78 28.86 -15.27 -9.13
CA ALA A 78 28.31 -14.21 -8.29
C ALA A 78 28.21 -14.62 -6.81
N LEU A 79 27.82 -15.87 -6.52
CA LEU A 79 27.80 -16.41 -5.16
C LEU A 79 29.19 -16.38 -4.52
N LYS A 80 30.21 -16.90 -5.22
CA LYS A 80 31.60 -16.92 -4.73
C LYS A 80 32.14 -15.50 -4.53
N ALA A 81 31.90 -14.61 -5.48
CA ALA A 81 32.33 -13.21 -5.38
C ALA A 81 31.69 -12.49 -4.19
N CYS A 82 30.37 -12.67 -3.97
CA CYS A 82 29.68 -12.10 -2.81
C CYS A 82 30.17 -12.68 -1.48
N LYS A 83 30.45 -13.99 -1.40
CA LYS A 83 31.02 -14.61 -0.18
C LYS A 83 32.39 -14.04 0.15
N LEU A 84 33.27 -13.90 -0.84
CA LEU A 84 34.61 -13.33 -0.65
C LEU A 84 34.56 -11.85 -0.28
N LEU A 85 33.63 -11.10 -0.86
CA LEU A 85 33.38 -9.70 -0.51
C LEU A 85 32.92 -9.57 0.96
N ASN A 86 31.95 -10.38 1.39
CA ASN A 86 31.45 -10.36 2.76
C ASN A 86 32.52 -10.84 3.77
N ALA A 87 33.39 -11.77 3.37
CA ALA A 87 34.49 -12.25 4.20
C ALA A 87 35.73 -11.33 4.20
N GLY A 88 35.72 -10.21 3.46
CA GLY A 88 36.87 -9.29 3.39
C GLY A 88 38.12 -9.86 2.71
N LYS A 89 37.99 -10.96 1.97
CA LYS A 89 39.12 -11.69 1.36
C LYS A 89 39.48 -11.13 -0.02
N LEU A 90 40.06 -9.93 -0.03
CA LEU A 90 40.26 -9.15 -1.26
C LEU A 90 41.23 -9.78 -2.27
N SER A 91 42.27 -10.47 -1.80
CA SER A 91 43.23 -11.16 -2.67
C SER A 91 42.61 -12.35 -3.41
N GLU A 92 41.80 -13.14 -2.71
CA GLU A 92 41.05 -14.26 -3.29
C GLU A 92 39.97 -13.76 -4.25
N LEU A 93 39.33 -12.62 -3.93
CA LEU A 93 38.37 -11.97 -4.81
C LEU A 93 39.02 -11.52 -6.12
N ARG A 94 40.22 -10.93 -6.06
CA ARG A 94 40.95 -10.51 -7.27
C ARG A 94 41.33 -11.71 -8.15
N GLN A 95 41.80 -12.81 -7.55
CA GLN A 95 42.09 -14.05 -8.28
C GLN A 95 40.84 -14.65 -8.93
N LEU A 96 39.70 -14.60 -8.24
CA LEU A 96 38.43 -15.04 -8.79
C LEU A 96 38.01 -14.20 -10.00
N VAL A 97 38.22 -12.89 -9.95
CA VAL A 97 37.92 -11.96 -11.06
C VAL A 97 38.82 -12.19 -12.26
N GLU A 98 40.10 -12.48 -12.05
CA GLU A 98 41.03 -12.85 -13.15
C GLU A 98 40.64 -14.18 -13.81
N ALA A 99 40.08 -15.11 -13.04
CA ALA A 99 39.55 -16.39 -13.52
C ALA A 99 38.09 -16.31 -14.01
N ALA A 100 37.52 -15.11 -14.15
CA ALA A 100 36.13 -14.95 -14.55
C ALA A 100 35.88 -15.59 -15.92
N PRO A 101 34.74 -16.30 -16.09
CA PRO A 101 34.39 -16.87 -17.38
C PRO A 101 34.25 -15.75 -18.41
N ILE A 102 35.09 -15.80 -19.45
CA ILE A 102 35.00 -14.89 -20.59
C ILE A 102 33.64 -15.10 -21.22
N ALA A 103 32.77 -14.08 -21.13
CA ALA A 103 31.47 -14.14 -21.78
C ALA A 103 31.72 -14.38 -23.28
N PRO A 104 31.03 -15.35 -23.92
CA PRO A 104 31.16 -15.51 -25.36
C PRO A 104 30.84 -14.17 -26.02
N THR A 105 31.79 -13.62 -26.78
CA THR A 105 31.55 -12.48 -27.66
C THR A 105 30.35 -12.85 -28.50
N ALA A 106 29.27 -12.10 -28.33
CA ALA A 106 28.01 -12.40 -28.98
C ALA A 106 28.24 -12.49 -30.49
N GLY A 107 28.26 -13.70 -31.04
CA GLY A 107 27.82 -13.90 -32.41
C GLY A 107 26.46 -13.24 -32.51
N ALA A 108 26.28 -12.36 -33.49
CA ALA A 108 25.05 -11.64 -33.71
C ALA A 108 23.87 -12.64 -33.67
N LEU A 109 23.16 -12.67 -32.54
CA LEU A 109 21.86 -13.31 -32.46
C LEU A 109 21.00 -12.51 -33.44
N THR A 110 20.65 -13.09 -34.58
CA THR A 110 19.76 -12.45 -35.53
C THR A 110 18.40 -12.27 -34.84
N ILE A 111 18.13 -11.02 -34.44
CA ILE A 111 16.92 -10.52 -33.79
C ILE A 111 15.78 -10.52 -34.82
N SER A 112 15.36 -11.69 -35.31
CA SER A 112 14.22 -11.78 -36.24
C SER A 112 12.96 -12.32 -35.55
N GLU A 113 13.11 -13.29 -34.64
CA GLU A 113 11.97 -13.90 -33.94
C GLU A 113 11.62 -13.19 -32.61
N TYR A 114 12.58 -12.49 -32.00
CA TYR A 114 12.39 -11.84 -30.69
C TYR A 114 11.72 -10.47 -30.78
N THR A 115 11.92 -9.73 -31.87
CA THR A 115 11.33 -8.41 -32.12
C THR A 115 9.79 -8.48 -32.21
N PRO A 116 9.21 -9.38 -33.03
CA PRO A 116 7.76 -9.53 -33.11
C PRO A 116 7.13 -10.00 -31.79
N ALA A 117 7.84 -10.82 -31.01
CA ALA A 117 7.38 -11.30 -29.72
C ALA A 117 7.34 -10.17 -28.67
N LEU A 118 8.34 -9.29 -28.68
CA LEU A 118 8.38 -8.09 -27.82
C LEU A 118 7.31 -7.08 -28.23
N ASP A 119 7.14 -6.82 -29.52
CA ASP A 119 6.10 -5.89 -30.01
C ASP A 119 4.69 -6.36 -29.67
N ARG A 120 4.41 -7.67 -29.78
CA ARG A 120 3.13 -8.24 -29.30
C ARG A 120 2.94 -8.03 -27.81
N ARG A 121 3.99 -8.22 -27.01
CA ARG A 121 3.92 -8.06 -25.55
C ARG A 121 3.72 -6.60 -25.14
N ILE A 122 4.38 -5.67 -25.82
CA ILE A 122 4.17 -4.22 -25.64
C ILE A 122 2.73 -3.85 -25.98
N THR A 123 2.21 -4.36 -27.11
CA THR A 123 0.83 -4.11 -27.54
C THR A 123 -0.18 -4.65 -26.52
N GLN A 124 0.01 -5.87 -26.03
CA GLN A 124 -0.85 -6.46 -24.98
C GLN A 124 -0.80 -5.66 -23.67
N LEU A 125 0.39 -5.23 -23.23
CA LEU A 125 0.53 -4.41 -22.03
C LEU A 125 -0.19 -3.05 -22.17
N ASN A 126 -0.08 -2.39 -23.33
CA ASN A 126 -0.79 -1.15 -23.61
C ASN A 126 -2.30 -1.34 -23.64
N GLN A 127 -2.80 -2.42 -24.24
CA GLN A 127 -4.23 -2.74 -24.23
C GLN A 127 -4.75 -2.97 -22.81
N ASN A 128 -4.03 -3.76 -22.01
CA ASN A 128 -4.40 -4.02 -20.61
C ASN A 128 -4.37 -2.74 -19.76
N ALA A 129 -3.37 -1.88 -19.94
CA ALA A 129 -3.27 -0.62 -19.22
C ALA A 129 -4.44 0.33 -19.57
N ASN A 130 -4.81 0.40 -20.85
CA ASN A 130 -5.94 1.21 -21.31
C ASN A 130 -7.27 0.67 -20.78
N SER A 131 -7.49 -0.64 -20.80
CA SER A 131 -8.69 -1.27 -20.24
C SER A 131 -8.81 -1.07 -18.73
N ALA A 132 -7.71 -1.22 -17.98
CA ALA A 132 -7.68 -0.99 -16.53
C ALA A 132 -7.92 0.48 -16.17
N SER A 133 -7.37 1.41 -16.97
CA SER A 133 -7.61 2.85 -16.76
C SER A 133 -9.05 3.24 -17.06
N ALA A 134 -9.65 2.67 -18.11
CA ALA A 134 -11.05 2.91 -18.46
C ALA A 134 -12.01 2.40 -17.38
N SER A 135 -11.78 1.19 -16.83
CA SER A 135 -12.61 0.64 -15.76
C SER A 135 -12.46 1.43 -14.46
N LEU A 136 -11.23 1.86 -14.11
CA LEU A 136 -11.01 2.73 -12.96
C LEU A 136 -11.75 4.05 -13.11
N ASN A 137 -11.65 4.70 -14.28
CA ASN A 137 -12.35 5.96 -14.55
C ASN A 137 -13.88 5.81 -14.44
N GLN A 138 -14.44 4.69 -14.92
CA GLN A 138 -15.86 4.40 -14.80
C GLN A 138 -16.28 4.23 -13.34
N ASN A 139 -15.51 3.48 -12.54
CA ASN A 139 -15.76 3.31 -11.11
C ASN A 139 -15.69 4.64 -10.35
N VAL A 140 -14.71 5.49 -10.66
CA VAL A 140 -14.58 6.82 -10.06
C VAL A 140 -15.79 7.70 -10.40
N GLN A 141 -16.25 7.69 -11.66
CA GLN A 141 -17.44 8.45 -12.05
C GLN A 141 -18.72 7.96 -11.35
N GLN A 142 -18.88 6.64 -11.20
CA GLN A 142 -20.02 6.07 -10.46
C GLN A 142 -19.98 6.45 -8.98
N LEU A 143 -18.82 6.39 -8.34
CA LEU A 143 -18.66 6.79 -6.94
C LEU A 143 -18.96 8.28 -6.74
N LEU A 144 -18.48 9.15 -7.64
CA LEU A 144 -18.77 10.58 -7.60
C LEU A 144 -20.27 10.87 -7.77
N ALA A 145 -20.93 10.17 -8.69
CA ALA A 145 -22.38 10.28 -8.88
C ALA A 145 -23.15 9.81 -7.63
N GLN A 146 -22.71 8.73 -6.99
CA GLN A 146 -23.31 8.24 -5.76
C GLN A 146 -23.15 9.24 -4.61
N ILE A 147 -21.94 9.77 -4.40
CA ILE A 147 -21.67 10.80 -3.38
C ILE A 147 -22.55 12.04 -3.61
N ALA A 148 -22.71 12.48 -4.86
CA ALA A 148 -23.57 13.61 -5.18
C ALA A 148 -25.04 13.35 -4.80
N SER A 149 -25.55 12.14 -5.09
CA SER A 149 -26.91 11.74 -4.72
C SER A 149 -27.10 11.66 -3.21
N GLU A 150 -26.13 11.09 -2.48
CA GLU A 150 -26.17 10.99 -1.02
C GLU A 150 -26.12 12.38 -0.35
N ASN A 151 -25.32 13.29 -0.88
CA ASN A 151 -25.26 14.68 -0.40
C ASN A 151 -26.57 15.42 -0.61
N GLN A 152 -27.24 15.25 -1.76
CA GLN A 152 -28.57 15.82 -1.98
C GLN A 152 -29.60 15.24 -1.01
N ALA A 153 -29.56 13.93 -0.77
CA ALA A 153 -30.46 13.29 0.20
C ALA A 153 -30.18 13.72 1.65
N ALA A 154 -28.94 14.03 2.00
CA ALA A 154 -28.60 14.61 3.29
C ALA A 154 -29.16 16.03 3.44
N GLN A 155 -28.95 16.89 2.44
CA GLN A 155 -29.50 18.26 2.42
C GLN A 155 -31.04 18.28 2.52
N GLN A 156 -31.72 17.34 1.85
CA GLN A 156 -33.18 17.23 1.95
C GLN A 156 -33.61 16.82 3.36
N ARG A 157 -32.92 15.85 3.98
CA ARG A 157 -33.22 15.44 5.36
C ARG A 157 -33.02 16.57 6.36
N ASP A 158 -31.98 17.37 6.21
CA ASP A 158 -31.74 18.53 7.07
C ASP A 158 -32.88 19.56 6.92
N ALA A 159 -33.30 19.87 5.69
CA ALA A 159 -34.42 20.77 5.44
C ALA A 159 -35.76 20.24 6.01
N ASP A 160 -35.99 18.92 5.91
CA ASP A 160 -37.18 18.28 6.47
C ASP A 160 -37.18 18.33 8.01
N LEU A 161 -36.00 18.15 8.64
CA LEU A 161 -35.83 18.29 10.09
C LEU A 161 -36.07 19.72 10.57
N ASP A 162 -35.53 20.72 9.86
CA ASP A 162 -35.76 22.13 10.17
C ASP A 162 -37.27 22.47 10.11
N ASN A 163 -37.96 22.02 9.07
CA ASN A 163 -39.39 22.19 8.93
C ASN A 163 -40.18 21.49 10.06
N ALA A 164 -39.79 20.27 10.43
CA ALA A 164 -40.40 19.55 11.53
C ALA A 164 -40.20 20.26 12.88
N GLU A 165 -39.01 20.82 13.12
CA GLU A 165 -38.71 21.57 14.34
C GLU A 165 -39.52 22.87 14.43
N ILE A 166 -39.64 23.62 13.33
CA ILE A 166 -40.47 24.83 13.26
C ILE A 166 -41.94 24.48 13.60
N ASN A 167 -42.49 23.44 12.98
CA ASN A 167 -43.85 23.00 13.25
C ASN A 167 -44.04 22.57 14.71
N ALA A 168 -43.07 21.84 15.28
CA ALA A 168 -43.10 21.44 16.68
C ALA A 168 -42.98 22.65 17.63
N ALA A 169 -42.20 23.67 17.28
CA ALA A 169 -42.10 24.90 18.05
C ALA A 169 -43.41 25.71 18.01
N GLN A 170 -44.05 25.82 16.85
CA GLN A 170 -45.35 26.47 16.70
C GLN A 170 -46.43 25.78 17.52
N ASN A 171 -46.50 24.44 17.46
CA ASN A 171 -47.45 23.66 18.26
C ASN A 171 -47.22 23.83 19.78
N ARG A 172 -45.96 23.84 20.22
CA ARG A 172 -45.61 24.14 21.62
C ARG A 172 -46.04 25.57 22.02
N GLY A 173 -45.86 26.55 21.14
CA GLY A 173 -46.31 27.93 21.34
C GLY A 173 -47.84 28.04 21.47
N ALA A 174 -48.57 27.43 20.54
CA ALA A 174 -50.03 27.39 20.56
C ALA A 174 -50.58 26.72 21.83
N ALA A 175 -49.99 25.60 22.24
CA ALA A 175 -50.37 24.90 23.48
C ALA A 175 -50.14 25.78 24.72
N ARG A 176 -49.02 26.50 24.79
CA ARG A 176 -48.75 27.45 25.88
C ARG A 176 -49.73 28.61 25.91
N ALA A 177 -50.03 29.21 24.75
CA ALA A 177 -51.00 30.31 24.66
C ALA A 177 -52.40 29.87 25.10
N LEU A 178 -52.83 28.68 24.67
CA LEU A 178 -54.10 28.10 25.08
C LEU A 178 -54.16 27.84 26.60
N ALA A 179 -53.06 27.35 27.19
CA ALA A 179 -52.97 27.12 28.63
C ALA A 179 -53.07 28.44 29.43
N VAL A 180 -52.41 29.52 28.98
CA VAL A 180 -52.52 30.84 29.60
C VAL A 180 -53.96 31.36 29.52
N PHE A 181 -54.58 31.28 28.34
CA PHE A 181 -55.95 31.74 28.15
C PHE A 181 -56.96 30.97 29.02
N GLN A 182 -56.79 29.65 29.15
CA GLN A 182 -57.63 28.84 30.05
C GLN A 182 -57.41 29.19 31.52
N ALA A 183 -56.17 29.45 31.94
CA ALA A 183 -55.86 29.89 33.29
C ALA A 183 -56.48 31.26 33.60
N GLU A 184 -56.41 32.21 32.66
CA GLU A 184 -57.06 33.52 32.79
C GLU A 184 -58.59 33.40 32.87
N GLN A 185 -59.21 32.59 32.03
CA GLN A 185 -60.66 32.33 32.11
C GLN A 185 -61.05 31.75 33.47
N LYS A 186 -60.27 30.80 34.00
CA LYS A 186 -60.52 30.21 35.31
C LYS A 186 -60.39 31.26 36.43
N ALA A 187 -59.34 32.08 36.40
CA ALA A 187 -59.14 33.15 37.38
C ALA A 187 -60.29 34.18 37.33
N GLN A 188 -60.73 34.58 36.13
CA GLN A 188 -61.89 35.47 35.96
C GLN A 188 -63.17 34.86 36.55
N ALA A 189 -63.41 33.57 36.32
CA ALA A 189 -64.56 32.86 36.88
C ALA A 189 -64.50 32.80 38.42
N GLU A 190 -63.32 32.57 39.00
CA GLU A 190 -63.11 32.57 40.45
C GLU A 190 -63.35 33.95 41.08
N VAL A 191 -62.80 35.02 40.48
CA VAL A 191 -63.05 36.40 40.94
C VAL A 191 -64.54 36.75 40.89
N LEU A 192 -65.23 36.36 39.82
CA LEU A 192 -66.66 36.61 39.67
C LEU A 192 -67.49 35.82 40.70
N ALA A 193 -67.09 34.58 41.02
CA ALA A 193 -67.71 33.80 42.10
C ALA A 193 -67.50 34.46 43.47
N GLN A 194 -66.30 34.95 43.77
CA GLN A 194 -66.00 35.67 45.02
C GLN A 194 -66.82 36.96 45.14
N LEU A 195 -66.93 37.76 44.07
CA LEU A 195 -67.76 38.97 44.05
C LEU A 195 -69.23 38.66 44.33
N ARG A 196 -69.78 37.58 43.77
CA ARG A 196 -71.14 37.13 44.07
C ARG A 196 -71.31 36.72 45.54
N ALA A 197 -70.35 35.98 46.09
CA ALA A 197 -70.38 35.58 47.49
C ALA A 197 -70.32 36.79 48.44
N MET A 198 -69.46 37.77 48.17
CA MET A 198 -69.39 39.01 48.96
C MET A 198 -70.69 39.81 48.89
N LYS A 199 -71.35 39.87 47.73
CA LYS A 199 -72.65 40.55 47.60
C LYS A 199 -73.74 39.90 48.46
N LEU A 200 -73.74 38.57 48.58
CA LEU A 200 -74.72 37.82 49.36
C LEU A 200 -74.43 37.82 50.88
N GLY A 201 -73.16 37.98 51.29
CA GLY A 201 -72.77 38.04 52.70
C GLY A 201 -72.83 39.44 53.34
N ALA A 202 -73.24 40.46 52.58
CA ALA A 202 -73.36 41.84 53.03
C ALA A 202 -74.82 42.30 53.26
N GLU A 203 -75.79 41.37 53.14
CA GLU A 203 -77.18 41.51 53.59
C GLU A 203 -77.35 40.95 55.01
#